data_AF-A0A2W4M7H4-F1
#
_entry.id   AF-A0A2W4M7H4-F1
#
_cell.length_a   1.000
_cell.length_b   1.000
_cell.length_c   1.000
_cell.angle_alpha   90.00
_cell.angle_beta   90.00
_cell.angle_gamma   90.00
#
_symmetry.space_group_name_H-M   'P 1'
#
loop_
_entity.id
_entity.type
_entity.pdbx_description
1 polymer ?
#
loop_
_entity_poly.entity_id
_entity_poly.type
_entity_poly.pdbx_seq_one_letter_code
_entity_poly.pdbx_strand_id
1 'polypeptide(L)' 'MKALVTGAAGQLGRALVRQAPAGIELTALDRTGLDLTDAASIAQGLDAAAPTVVINAAAYT' A
#
# COMPACT_ATOMS: atom_id res chain seq x y z
N MET A 1 -13.11 -1.25 7.09
CA MET A 1 -11.80 -1.89 7.37
C MET A 1 -10.72 -1.05 6.70
N LYS A 2 -9.54 -0.88 7.31
CA LYS A 2 -8.43 -0.09 6.74
C LYS A 2 -7.41 -1.02 6.09
N ALA A 3 -7.13 -0.79 4.81
CA ALA A 3 -6.16 -1.57 4.05
C ALA A 3 -5.07 -0.66 3.48
N LEU A 4 -3.83 -1.15 3.45
CA LEU A 4 -2.70 -0.52 2.79
C LEU A 4 -2.24 -1.36 1.61
N VAL A 5 -2.11 -0.76 0.42
CA VAL A 5 -1.45 -1.36 -0.74
C VAL A 5 -0.12 -0.65 -0.96
N THR A 6 0.99 -1.39 -0.98
CA THR A 6 2.29 -0.89 -1.44
C THR A 6 2.50 -1.24 -2.91
N GLY A 7 3.35 -0.49 -3.61
CA GLY A 7 3.54 -0.69 -5.06
C GLY A 7 2.33 -0.25 -5.89
N ALA A 8 1.60 0.76 -5.42
CA ALA A 8 0.36 1.25 -6.04
C ALA A 8 0.52 1.68 -7.51
N ALA A 9 1.72 2.08 -7.94
CA ALA A 9 2.02 2.43 -9.32
C ALA A 9 2.18 1.21 -10.26
N GLY A 10 2.33 -0.01 -9.73
CA GLY A 10 2.46 -1.25 -10.51
C GLY A 10 1.14 -1.74 -11.12
N GLN A 11 1.22 -2.71 -12.03
CA GLN A 11 0.03 -3.28 -12.70
C GLN A 11 -0.98 -3.85 -11.68
N LEU A 12 -0.49 -4.66 -10.74
CA LEU A 12 -1.31 -5.24 -9.68
C LEU A 12 -1.83 -4.17 -8.71
N GLY A 13 -0.96 -3.26 -8.25
CA GLY A 13 -1.35 -2.16 -7.36
C GLY A 13 -2.50 -1.33 -7.92
N ARG A 14 -2.40 -0.92 -9.19
CA ARG A 14 -3.48 -0.20 -9.90
C ARG A 14 -4.77 -1.01 -10.02
N ALA A 15 -4.66 -2.32 -10.26
CA ALA A 15 -5.82 -3.20 -10.36
C ALA A 15 -6.54 -3.36 -9.02
N LEU A 16 -5.79 -3.49 -7.91
CA LEU A 16 -6.32 -3.55 -6.55
C LEU A 16 -7.05 -2.26 -6.18
N VAL A 17 -6.47 -1.10 -6.48
CA VAL A 17 -7.11 0.20 -6.23
C VAL A 17 -8.42 0.34 -7.00
N ARG A 18 -8.45 -0.04 -8.28
CA ARG A 18 -9.68 0.01 -9.10
C ARG A 18 -10.78 -0.93 -8.62
N GLN A 19 -10.40 -2.06 -8.02
CA GLN A 19 -11.32 -3.10 -7.55
C GLN A 19 -11.58 -3.04 -6.04
N ALA A 20 -11.19 -1.96 -5.37
CA ALA A 20 -11.40 -1.77 -3.95
C ALA A 20 -12.90 -1.91 -3.62
N PRO A 21 -13.31 -2.87 -2.77
CA PRO A 21 -14.71 -3.03 -2.41
C PRO A 21 -15.25 -1.81 -1.66
N ALA A 22 -16.55 -1.56 -1.79
CA ALA A 22 -17.23 -0.56 -0.98
C ALA A 22 -17.07 -0.89 0.52
N GLY A 23 -16.83 0.13 1.35
CA GLY A 23 -16.62 -0.03 2.81
C GLY A 23 -15.18 -0.36 3.22
N ILE A 24 -14.25 -0.47 2.27
CA ILE A 24 -12.81 -0.49 2.55
C ILE A 24 -12.26 0.92 2.44
N GLU A 25 -11.60 1.39 3.51
CA GLU A 25 -10.77 2.58 3.47
C GLU A 25 -9.38 2.14 3.00
N LEU A 26 -9.08 2.42 1.73
CA LEU A 26 -7.85 1.98 1.09
C LEU A 26 -6.83 3.12 1.01
N THR A 27 -5.67 2.93 1.64
CA THR A 27 -4.47 3.74 1.40
C THR A 27 -3.61 3.01 0.36
N ALA A 28 -3.19 3.70 -0.69
CA ALA A 28 -2.34 3.14 -1.73
C ALA A 28 -1.07 3.99 -1.88
N LEU A 29 0.09 3.38 -1.64
CA LEU A 29 1.39 4.05 -1.68
C LEU A 29 2.26 3.40 -2.76
N ASP A 30 2.94 4.23 -3.56
CA ASP A 30 4.04 3.79 -4.40
C ASP A 30 5.37 3.93 -3.65
N ARG A 31 6.50 3.71 -4.36
CA ARG A 31 7.83 3.75 -3.75
C ARG A 31 8.17 5.10 -3.10
N THR A 32 7.60 6.21 -3.59
CA THR A 32 7.86 7.54 -3.02
C THR A 32 7.11 7.76 -1.71
N GLY A 33 5.96 7.11 -1.54
CA GLY A 33 5.16 7.15 -0.32
C GLY A 33 5.57 6.11 0.73
N LEU A 34 6.14 4.98 0.30
CA LEU A 34 6.66 3.92 1.18
C LEU A 34 7.75 3.13 0.45
N ASP A 35 9.01 3.34 0.83
CA ASP A 35 10.14 2.57 0.30
C ASP A 35 10.35 1.30 1.14
N LEU A 36 10.08 0.13 0.54
CA LEU A 36 10.23 -1.16 1.22
C LEU A 36 11.68 -1.55 1.55
N THR A 37 12.66 -0.81 1.03
CA THR A 37 14.08 -1.00 1.38
C THR A 37 14.49 -0.21 2.62
N ASP A 38 13.63 0.69 3.12
CA ASP A 38 13.88 1.52 4.30
C ASP A 38 12.87 1.20 5.42
N ALA A 39 13.38 0.64 6.52
CA ALA A 39 12.56 0.30 7.69
C ALA A 39 11.88 1.51 8.34
N ALA A 40 12.50 2.69 8.30
CA ALA A 40 11.91 3.90 8.86
C ALA A 40 10.72 4.37 8.01
N SER A 41 10.86 4.32 6.68
CA SER A 41 9.77 4.59 5.74
C SER A 41 8.59 3.62 5.93
N ILE A 42 8.86 2.33 6.14
CA ILE A 42 7.82 1.33 6.43
C ILE A 42 7.09 1.69 7.74
N ALA A 43 7.82 1.96 8.82
CA ALA A 43 7.22 2.29 10.11
C ALA A 43 6.33 3.53 10.02
N GLN A 44 6.82 4.61 9.40
CA GLN A 44 6.06 5.84 9.19
C GLN A 44 4.79 5.60 8.36
N GLY A 45 4.90 4.81 7.29
CA GLY A 45 3.76 4.47 6.43
C GLY A 45 2.70 3.65 7.16
N LEU A 46 3.12 2.69 8.00
CA LEU A 46 2.22 1.88 8.82
C LEU A 46 1.55 2.71 9.92
N ASP A 47 2.29 3.58 10.61
CA ASP A 47 1.76 4.45 11.65
C ASP A 47 0.75 5.45 11.09
N ALA A 48 1.06 6.05 9.93
CA ALA A 48 0.18 7.02 9.28
C ALA A 48 -1.10 6.37 8.73
N ALA A 49 -0.99 5.20 8.09
CA ALA A 49 -2.14 4.51 7.52
C ALA A 49 -2.97 3.76 8.58
N ALA A 50 -2.34 3.32 9.68
CA ALA A 50 -2.90 2.42 10.69
C ALA A 50 -3.74 1.27 10.08
N PRO A 51 -3.18 0.48 9.14
CA PRO A 51 -3.95 -0.52 8.42
C PRO A 51 -4.19 -1.77 9.27
N THR A 52 -5.33 -2.41 9.05
CA THR A 52 -5.62 -3.75 9.59
C THR A 52 -5.15 -4.87 8.67
N VAL A 53 -4.90 -4.56 7.38
CA VAL A 53 -4.40 -5.48 6.36
C VAL A 53 -3.42 -4.73 5.46
N VAL A 54 -2.29 -5.37 5.13
CA VAL A 54 -1.31 -4.86 4.16
C VAL A 54 -1.23 -5.81 2.98
N ILE A 55 -1.34 -5.26 1.77
CA ILE A 55 -1.14 -5.99 0.51
C ILE A 55 0.13 -5.44 -0.15
N ASN A 56 1.19 -6.24 -0.16
CA ASN A 56 2.43 -5.86 -0.83
C ASN A 56 2.37 -6.22 -2.33
N ALA A 57 2.19 -5.21 -3.19
CA ALA A 57 2.24 -5.37 -4.64
C ALA A 57 3.51 -4.78 -5.27
N ALA A 58 4.49 -4.35 -4.46
CA ALA A 58 5.78 -3.89 -4.94
C ALA A 58 6.75 -5.06 -5.11
N ALA A 59 7.48 -5.07 -6.23
CA ALA A 59 8.51 -6.06 -6.52
C ALA A 59 9.55 -5.46 -7.48
N TYR A 60 10.73 -6.08 -7.53
CA TYR A 60 11.69 -5.92 -8.61
C TYR A 60 11.51 -7.11 -9.56
N THR A 61 11.15 -6.86 -10.82
CA THR A 61 10.73 -7.87 -11.80
C THR A 61 11.31 -7.59 -13.16
#